data_AF-A0A1Q7KAS3-F1
#
_entry.id   AF-A0A1Q7KAS3-F1
#
_cell.length_a   1.000
_cell.length_b   1.000
_cell.length_c   1.000
_cell.angle_alpha   90.00
_cell.angle_beta   90.00
_cell.angle_gamma   90.00
#
_symmetry.space_group_name_H-M   'P 1'
#
loop_
_entity.id
_entity.type
_entity.pdbx_description
1 polymer ?
#
loop_
_entity_poly.entity_id
_entity_poly.type
_entity_poly.pdbx_seq_one_letter_code
_entity_poly.pdbx_strand_id
1 'polypeptide(L)'
;MTSVIEVRFKGNRREYFTWPSEDSSPLRLEVPVIVEVERGQDFGVVSALGGIAEKKCQRCGACGGDSGLGARESGSSEPPAPSPEPRKSIVRIATPDDRRTAAELRINEDEVRRTVRDRVRQHNLPMKVSDAEWQWDRRKLTIYFTADQRVDFRALVRDLAGLFRTRIELRQIGARDEAKRLDGIGRCGRQLCIASWLPEGRPVSLSLAKAQGLSLNPVQISGPCGRLLCCLHYEHDFYVQQRKRFPKEGKTVKTSVGDERVVSIDIFRERVTLRADDGATRVVALEQLRL
;
A
#
# COMPACT_ATOMS: atom_id res chain seq x y z
N MET A 1 -11.25 28.37 -8.13
CA MET A 1 -10.70 27.07 -8.66
C MET A 1 -10.80 25.98 -7.59
N THR A 2 -11.63 24.95 -7.78
CA THR A 2 -11.71 23.82 -6.83
C THR A 2 -10.39 23.06 -6.74
N SER A 3 -9.83 22.95 -5.52
CA SER A 3 -8.58 22.22 -5.30
C SER A 3 -8.87 20.77 -4.92
N VAL A 4 -8.12 19.82 -5.48
CA VAL A 4 -8.17 18.41 -5.08
C VAL A 4 -7.37 18.22 -3.78
N ILE A 5 -7.97 17.51 -2.84
CA ILE A 5 -7.41 17.25 -1.51
C ILE A 5 -7.41 15.74 -1.24
N GLU A 6 -6.28 15.20 -0.81
CA GLU A 6 -6.17 13.79 -0.35
C GLU A 6 -6.49 13.75 1.14
N VAL A 7 -7.56 13.05 1.53
CA VAL A 7 -7.96 12.88 2.92
C VAL A 7 -7.69 11.44 3.36
N ARG A 8 -7.01 11.30 4.50
CA ARG A 8 -6.65 10.03 5.13
C ARG A 8 -7.63 9.69 6.25
N PHE A 9 -8.08 8.44 6.28
CA PHE A 9 -8.98 7.86 7.27
C PHE A 9 -8.25 6.77 8.07
N LYS A 10 -8.99 6.07 8.95
CA LYS A 10 -8.48 4.90 9.68
C LYS A 10 -7.97 3.83 8.71
N GLY A 11 -6.95 3.10 9.16
CA GLY A 11 -6.44 1.93 8.42
C GLY A 11 -5.74 2.28 7.12
N ASN A 12 -5.18 3.49 7.03
CA ASN A 12 -4.48 4.01 5.85
C ASN A 12 -5.35 4.08 4.58
N ARG A 13 -6.69 4.09 4.74
CA ARG A 13 -7.64 4.41 3.67
C ARG A 13 -7.46 5.87 3.29
N ARG A 14 -7.37 6.15 1.99
CA ARG A 14 -7.25 7.51 1.46
C ARG A 14 -8.25 7.68 0.32
N GLU A 15 -8.91 8.82 0.32
CA GLU A 15 -9.85 9.20 -0.73
C GLU A 15 -9.61 10.67 -1.11
N TYR A 16 -10.04 11.05 -2.31
CA TYR A 16 -9.82 12.38 -2.85
C TYR A 16 -11.13 13.16 -2.85
N PHE A 17 -11.05 14.43 -2.44
CA PHE A 17 -12.19 15.33 -2.29
C PHE A 17 -11.88 16.68 -2.91
N THR A 18 -12.93 17.43 -3.24
CA THR A 18 -12.83 18.83 -3.68
C THR A 18 -13.05 19.79 -2.52
N TRP A 19 -12.37 20.93 -2.57
CA TRP A 19 -12.56 22.05 -1.63
C TRP A 19 -12.66 23.38 -2.40
N PRO A 20 -13.73 24.18 -2.19
CA PRO A 20 -13.91 25.45 -2.88
C PRO A 20 -12.89 26.48 -2.40
N SER A 21 -12.06 27.01 -3.31
CA SER A 21 -10.92 27.88 -3.00
C SER A 21 -11.27 29.33 -2.68
N GLU A 22 -12.48 29.79 -2.99
CA GLU A 22 -12.75 31.24 -3.11
C GLU A 22 -13.27 31.91 -1.83
N ASP A 23 -13.85 31.17 -0.87
CA ASP A 23 -14.45 31.75 0.36
C ASP A 23 -14.02 31.06 1.67
N SER A 24 -13.10 30.09 1.61
CA SER A 24 -12.79 29.24 2.76
C SER A 24 -11.32 29.34 3.16
N SER A 25 -11.05 29.28 4.48
CA SER A 25 -9.68 29.34 5.01
C SER A 25 -8.78 28.29 4.35
N PRO A 26 -7.50 28.60 4.05
CA PRO A 26 -6.61 27.66 3.39
C PRO A 26 -6.41 26.41 4.25
N LEU A 27 -6.74 25.24 3.68
CA LEU A 27 -6.48 23.96 4.32
C LEU A 27 -4.96 23.75 4.43
N ARG A 28 -4.53 23.17 5.55
CA ARG A 28 -3.15 22.75 5.80
C ARG A 28 -3.08 21.24 5.95
N LEU A 29 -1.89 20.69 5.81
CA LEU A 29 -1.63 19.29 6.13
C LEU A 29 -1.97 19.01 7.60
N GLU A 30 -2.40 17.78 7.87
CA GLU A 30 -2.79 17.30 9.21
C GLU A 30 -3.99 18.06 9.84
N VAL A 31 -4.72 18.84 9.04
CA VAL A 31 -6.01 19.42 9.45
C VAL A 31 -7.10 18.36 9.36
N PRO A 32 -7.85 18.07 10.43
CA PRO A 32 -9.01 17.22 10.35
C PRO A 32 -10.19 17.95 9.74
N VAL A 33 -10.94 17.21 8.96
CA VAL A 33 -12.04 17.70 8.14
C VAL A 33 -13.21 16.72 8.19
N ILE A 34 -14.41 17.27 8.02
CA ILE A 34 -15.60 16.49 7.77
C ILE A 34 -15.84 16.49 6.27
N VAL A 35 -16.06 15.30 5.71
CA VAL A 35 -16.24 15.09 4.28
C VAL A 35 -17.57 14.46 3.99
N GLU A 36 -18.10 14.71 2.79
CA GLU A 36 -19.29 14.06 2.29
C GLU A 36 -18.94 12.69 1.72
N VAL A 37 -19.65 11.66 2.18
CA VAL A 37 -19.56 10.30 1.64
C VAL A 37 -20.92 9.89 1.07
N GLU A 38 -20.96 8.79 0.30
CA GLU A 38 -22.15 8.34 -0.44
C GLU A 38 -23.43 8.33 0.41
N ARG A 39 -23.32 8.06 1.73
CA ARG A 39 -24.45 8.12 2.67
C ARG A 39 -24.05 8.74 4.00
N GLY A 40 -23.85 10.05 3.99
CA GLY A 40 -23.65 10.86 5.20
C GLY A 40 -22.29 11.53 5.23
N GLN A 41 -21.70 11.63 6.42
CA GLN A 41 -20.46 12.35 6.66
C GLN A 41 -19.42 11.48 7.35
N ASP A 42 -18.16 11.67 6.99
CA ASP A 42 -17.03 10.97 7.60
C ASP A 42 -15.97 11.96 8.09
N PHE A 43 -15.16 11.52 9.06
CA PHE A 43 -14.07 12.30 9.64
C PHE A 43 -12.75 11.79 9.11
N GLY A 44 -11.96 12.69 8.53
CA GLY A 44 -10.63 12.38 8.01
C GLY A 44 -9.64 13.49 8.29
N VAL A 45 -8.38 13.26 7.89
CA VAL A 45 -7.27 14.19 8.07
C VAL A 45 -6.63 14.49 6.72
N VAL A 46 -6.43 15.77 6.42
CA VAL A 46 -5.77 16.21 5.18
C VAL A 46 -4.33 15.68 5.13
N SER A 47 -4.01 14.97 4.05
CA SER A 47 -2.72 14.30 3.86
C SER A 47 -1.94 14.80 2.63
N ALA A 48 -2.62 15.40 1.65
CA ALA A 48 -2.00 16.15 0.56
C ALA A 48 -2.95 17.20 -0.01
N LEU A 49 -2.39 18.24 -0.63
CA LEU A 49 -3.10 19.40 -1.18
C LEU A 49 -2.68 19.65 -2.64
N GLY A 50 -3.61 20.17 -3.45
CA GLY A 50 -3.35 20.73 -4.79
C GLY A 50 -2.67 19.76 -5.75
N GLY A 51 -1.68 20.25 -6.51
CA GLY A 51 -1.00 19.47 -7.55
C GLY A 51 -0.32 18.18 -7.06
N ILE A 52 0.01 18.05 -5.76
CA ILE A 52 0.50 16.79 -5.19
C ILE A 52 -0.65 15.78 -5.08
N ALA A 53 -1.80 16.22 -4.58
CA ALA A 53 -3.00 15.39 -4.48
C ALA A 53 -3.49 14.98 -5.88
N GLU A 54 -3.45 15.88 -6.86
CA GLU A 54 -3.83 15.60 -8.25
C GLU A 54 -2.95 14.53 -8.89
N LYS A 55 -1.61 14.65 -8.78
CA LYS A 55 -0.68 13.64 -9.31
C LYS A 55 -0.88 12.27 -8.69
N LYS A 56 -1.24 12.21 -7.41
CA LYS A 56 -1.57 10.95 -6.73
C LYS A 56 -2.95 10.41 -7.16
N CYS A 57 -3.92 11.30 -7.36
CA CYS A 57 -5.26 10.96 -7.85
C CYS A 57 -5.22 10.38 -9.27
N GLN A 58 -4.41 10.94 -10.17
CA GLN A 58 -4.23 10.43 -11.54
C GLN A 58 -3.65 9.01 -11.59
N ARG A 59 -3.01 8.55 -10.51
CA ARG A 59 -2.47 7.20 -10.36
C ARG A 59 -3.45 6.23 -9.69
N CYS A 60 -4.61 6.73 -9.24
CA CYS A 60 -5.62 5.99 -8.52
C CYS A 60 -6.60 5.31 -9.48
N GLY A 61 -6.64 3.97 -9.49
CA GLY A 61 -7.68 3.20 -10.18
C GLY A 61 -9.06 3.22 -9.50
N ALA A 62 -9.27 4.01 -8.45
CA ALA A 62 -10.53 4.04 -7.68
C ALA A 62 -11.56 5.06 -8.19
N CYS A 63 -11.19 5.89 -9.16
CA CYS A 63 -12.07 6.89 -9.77
C CYS A 63 -12.91 6.26 -10.90
N GLY A 64 -13.75 5.26 -10.57
CA GLY A 64 -14.82 4.76 -11.45
C GLY A 64 -14.41 4.36 -12.87
N GLY A 65 -13.89 3.14 -13.03
CA GLY A 65 -13.69 2.50 -14.32
C GLY A 65 -13.44 1.01 -14.13
N ASP A 66 -14.53 0.25 -14.15
CA ASP A 66 -14.70 -1.20 -14.24
C ASP A 66 -13.57 -2.15 -13.78
N SER A 67 -13.97 -3.08 -12.92
CA SER A 67 -13.35 -4.38 -12.73
C SER A 67 -12.95 -5.04 -14.06
N GLY A 68 -11.67 -4.96 -14.44
CA GLY A 68 -11.19 -5.56 -15.68
C GLY A 68 -9.75 -6.06 -15.58
N LEU A 69 -9.59 -7.36 -15.39
CA LEU A 69 -8.37 -8.11 -15.67
C LEU A 69 -7.95 -7.91 -17.15
N GLY A 70 -6.75 -7.38 -17.38
CA GLY A 70 -5.91 -7.62 -18.57
C GLY A 70 -6.37 -7.10 -19.94
N ALA A 71 -5.61 -6.16 -20.52
CA ALA A 71 -5.39 -5.99 -21.97
C ALA A 71 -4.27 -4.94 -22.15
N ARG A 72 -3.08 -5.35 -22.61
CA ARG A 72 -2.62 -5.38 -24.01
C ARG A 72 -2.24 -4.01 -24.58
N GLU A 73 -0.98 -3.96 -25.01
CA GLU A 73 -0.44 -3.02 -25.98
C GLU A 73 -1.31 -3.04 -27.25
N SER A 74 -1.89 -1.90 -27.60
CA SER A 74 -2.22 -1.56 -28.97
C SER A 74 -2.42 -0.06 -29.05
N GLY A 75 -1.66 0.59 -29.92
CA GLY A 75 -1.72 2.03 -30.14
C GLY A 75 -3.06 2.45 -30.73
N SER A 76 -3.68 3.44 -30.10
CA SER A 76 -4.58 4.39 -30.73
C SER A 76 -4.23 5.77 -30.20
N SER A 77 -3.96 6.68 -31.13
CA SER A 77 -3.69 8.09 -30.90
C SER A 77 -5.01 8.83 -30.75
N GLU A 78 -5.65 8.70 -29.59
CA GLU A 78 -6.71 9.61 -29.16
C GLU A 78 -6.32 10.19 -27.80
N PRO A 79 -6.38 11.53 -27.61
CA PRO A 79 -6.11 12.12 -26.31
C PRO A 79 -7.15 11.60 -25.30
N PRO A 80 -6.73 11.16 -24.09
CA PRO A 80 -7.66 10.67 -23.09
C PRO A 80 -8.65 11.76 -22.71
N ALA A 81 -9.95 11.43 -22.76
CA ALA A 81 -11.03 12.26 -22.27
C ALA A 81 -10.73 12.77 -20.83
N PRO A 82 -11.17 13.99 -20.46
CA PRO A 82 -10.87 14.56 -19.14
C PRO A 82 -11.36 13.62 -18.04
N SER A 83 -10.43 13.27 -17.14
CA SER A 83 -10.65 12.39 -15.99
C SER A 83 -11.87 12.83 -15.18
N PRO A 84 -12.71 11.90 -14.68
CA PRO A 84 -13.91 12.25 -13.94
C PRO A 84 -13.55 13.05 -12.68
N GLU A 85 -14.14 14.24 -12.56
CA GLU A 85 -13.97 15.09 -11.39
C GLU A 85 -14.37 14.34 -10.11
N PRO A 86 -13.64 14.49 -8.99
CA PRO A 86 -14.00 13.86 -7.74
C PRO A 86 -15.39 14.35 -7.28
N ARG A 87 -16.40 13.46 -7.31
CA ARG A 87 -17.79 13.77 -6.95
C ARG A 87 -18.03 14.06 -5.45
N LYS A 88 -17.01 13.94 -4.60
CA LYS A 88 -17.12 14.11 -3.14
C LYS A 88 -16.44 15.39 -2.70
N SER A 89 -17.09 16.14 -1.80
CA SER A 89 -16.62 17.43 -1.31
C SER A 89 -16.20 17.36 0.16
N ILE A 90 -15.24 18.19 0.55
CA ILE A 90 -14.99 18.49 1.97
C ILE A 90 -16.08 19.46 2.42
N VAL A 91 -16.80 19.13 3.49
CA VAL A 91 -17.90 19.93 4.02
C VAL A 91 -17.36 21.09 4.84
N ARG A 92 -16.42 20.81 5.76
CA ARG A 92 -15.84 21.82 6.66
C ARG A 92 -14.62 21.29 7.41
N ILE A 93 -13.88 22.19 8.05
CA ILE A 93 -12.87 21.85 9.06
C ILE A 93 -13.58 21.27 10.30
N ALA A 94 -13.00 20.24 10.89
CA ALA A 94 -13.54 19.58 12.07
C ALA A 94 -13.36 20.43 13.34
N THR A 95 -14.44 20.58 14.10
CA THR A 95 -14.46 21.29 15.40
C THR A 95 -13.80 20.44 16.49
N PRO A 96 -13.49 21.02 17.66
CA PRO A 96 -13.03 20.25 18.82
C PRO A 96 -14.00 19.14 19.20
N ASP A 97 -15.30 19.38 19.10
CA ASP A 97 -16.34 18.41 19.43
C ASP A 97 -16.34 17.23 18.45
N ASP A 98 -16.16 17.49 17.14
CA ASP A 98 -16.05 16.43 16.14
C ASP A 98 -14.85 15.52 16.41
N ARG A 99 -13.72 16.10 16.85
CA ARG A 99 -12.50 15.36 17.21
C ARG A 99 -12.74 14.47 18.42
N ARG A 100 -13.48 14.97 19.44
CA ARG A 100 -13.86 14.15 20.61
C ARG A 100 -14.74 12.98 20.18
N THR A 101 -15.79 13.24 19.40
CA THR A 101 -16.66 12.18 18.85
C THR A 101 -15.86 11.15 18.06
N ALA A 102 -14.94 11.59 17.20
CA ALA A 102 -14.08 10.69 16.44
C ALA A 102 -13.19 9.84 17.36
N ALA A 103 -12.60 10.42 18.41
CA ALA A 103 -11.77 9.69 19.36
C ALA A 103 -12.57 8.64 20.15
N GLU A 104 -13.78 8.99 20.61
CA GLU A 104 -14.69 8.07 21.30
C GLU A 104 -15.08 6.88 20.41
N LEU A 105 -15.36 7.14 19.13
CA LEU A 105 -15.64 6.08 18.16
C LEU A 105 -14.45 5.12 18.02
N ARG A 106 -13.23 5.65 17.95
CA ARG A 106 -12.02 4.80 17.84
C ARG A 106 -11.81 3.91 19.07
N ILE A 107 -12.14 4.41 20.26
CA ILE A 107 -12.07 3.60 21.49
C ILE A 107 -13.14 2.50 21.47
N ASN A 108 -14.37 2.83 21.05
CA ASN A 108 -15.47 1.87 21.00
C ASN A 108 -15.28 0.78 19.94
N GLU A 109 -14.57 1.05 18.85
CA GLU A 109 -14.31 0.09 17.78
C GLU A 109 -13.62 -1.20 18.25
N ASP A 110 -12.78 -1.13 19.28
CA ASP A 110 -12.12 -2.32 19.82
C ASP A 110 -13.12 -3.25 20.51
N GLU A 111 -14.09 -2.70 21.22
CA GLU A 111 -15.18 -3.45 21.83
C GLU A 111 -16.10 -4.04 20.75
N VAL A 112 -16.48 -3.23 19.76
CA VAL A 112 -17.26 -3.67 18.61
C VAL A 112 -16.59 -4.86 17.91
N ARG A 113 -15.28 -4.77 17.67
CA ARG A 113 -14.50 -5.85 17.06
C ARG A 113 -14.53 -7.13 17.87
N ARG A 114 -14.47 -7.06 19.21
CA ARG A 114 -14.56 -8.23 20.10
C ARG A 114 -15.95 -8.86 20.00
N THR A 115 -17.00 -8.05 20.12
CA THR A 115 -18.39 -8.50 20.03
C THR A 115 -18.69 -9.17 18.68
N VAL A 116 -18.22 -8.57 17.57
CA VAL A 116 -18.38 -9.16 16.24
C VAL A 116 -17.64 -10.49 16.11
N ARG A 117 -16.44 -10.61 16.69
CA ARG A 117 -15.69 -11.89 16.71
C ARG A 117 -16.46 -12.99 17.44
N ASP A 118 -17.12 -12.65 18.54
CA ASP A 118 -17.92 -13.61 19.29
C ASP A 118 -19.19 -14.02 18.52
N ARG A 119 -19.84 -13.10 17.81
CA ARG A 119 -20.94 -13.44 16.90
C ARG A 119 -20.45 -14.33 15.74
N VAL A 120 -19.33 -14.01 15.11
CA VAL A 120 -18.74 -14.85 14.05
C VAL A 120 -18.52 -16.29 14.54
N ARG A 121 -18.05 -16.48 15.78
CA ARG A 121 -17.90 -17.80 16.41
C ARG A 121 -19.25 -18.47 16.64
N GLN A 122 -20.26 -17.76 17.14
CA GLN A 122 -21.60 -18.31 17.35
C GLN A 122 -22.26 -18.77 16.05
N HIS A 123 -22.03 -18.06 14.94
CA HIS A 123 -22.53 -18.42 13.62
C HIS A 123 -21.64 -19.45 12.88
N ASN A 124 -20.55 -19.94 13.52
CA ASN A 124 -19.59 -20.90 12.95
C ASN A 124 -19.06 -20.52 11.55
N LEU A 125 -18.78 -19.23 11.33
CA LEU A 125 -18.34 -18.75 10.03
C LEU A 125 -16.80 -18.86 9.89
N PRO A 126 -16.27 -19.44 8.79
CA PRO A 126 -14.83 -19.62 8.58
C PRO A 126 -14.16 -18.31 8.11
N MET A 127 -14.16 -17.31 8.99
CA MET A 127 -13.60 -15.99 8.73
C MET A 127 -12.88 -15.41 9.95
N LYS A 128 -11.88 -14.57 9.71
CA LYS A 128 -11.14 -13.84 10.74
C LYS A 128 -11.48 -12.36 10.66
N VAL A 129 -12.04 -11.83 11.75
CA VAL A 129 -12.31 -10.40 11.89
C VAL A 129 -11.00 -9.65 12.16
N SER A 130 -10.60 -8.79 11.22
CA SER A 130 -9.36 -8.01 11.29
C SER A 130 -9.58 -6.69 12.03
N ASP A 131 -10.59 -5.92 11.64
CA ASP A 131 -10.84 -4.58 12.18
C ASP A 131 -12.32 -4.17 12.05
N ALA A 132 -12.74 -3.16 12.82
CA ALA A 132 -14.06 -2.53 12.75
C ALA A 132 -13.90 -1.01 12.66
N GLU A 133 -14.69 -0.35 11.81
CA GLU A 133 -14.63 1.09 11.59
C GLU A 133 -16.03 1.69 11.57
N TRP A 134 -16.28 2.62 12.49
CA TRP A 134 -17.43 3.51 12.42
C TRP A 134 -17.18 4.60 11.39
N GLN A 135 -18.21 4.86 10.58
CA GLN A 135 -18.36 6.16 9.94
C GLN A 135 -18.61 7.20 11.03
N TRP A 136 -18.03 8.39 10.88
CA TRP A 136 -18.09 9.43 11.93
C TRP A 136 -19.51 9.77 12.41
N ASP A 137 -20.49 9.79 11.50
CA ASP A 137 -21.90 10.04 11.83
C ASP A 137 -22.68 8.81 12.36
N ARG A 138 -21.99 7.68 12.62
CA ARG A 138 -22.53 6.40 13.09
C ARG A 138 -23.57 5.74 12.17
N ARG A 139 -23.79 6.25 10.95
CA ARG A 139 -24.76 5.68 10.00
C ARG A 139 -24.32 4.36 9.39
N LYS A 140 -23.03 4.05 9.47
CA LYS A 140 -22.43 2.85 8.91
C LYS A 140 -21.34 2.31 9.82
N LEU A 141 -21.35 1.00 10.01
CA LEU A 141 -20.28 0.23 10.65
C LEU A 141 -19.70 -0.74 9.63
N THR A 142 -18.42 -0.57 9.31
CA THR A 142 -17.69 -1.43 8.38
C THR A 142 -16.84 -2.43 9.15
N ILE A 143 -17.05 -3.72 8.91
CA ILE A 143 -16.24 -4.80 9.48
C ILE A 143 -15.32 -5.35 8.40
N TYR A 144 -14.03 -5.33 8.68
CA TYR A 144 -13.00 -5.86 7.81
C TYR A 144 -12.65 -7.28 8.24
N PHE A 145 -12.61 -8.19 7.28
CA PHE A 145 -12.31 -9.58 7.56
C PHE A 145 -11.46 -10.24 6.47
N THR A 146 -10.74 -11.29 6.84
CA THR A 146 -10.06 -12.20 5.92
C THR A 146 -10.76 -13.56 5.93
N ALA A 147 -10.83 -14.20 4.77
CA ALA A 147 -11.37 -15.55 4.62
C ALA A 147 -10.74 -16.19 3.38
N ASP A 148 -10.44 -17.49 3.46
CA ASP A 148 -9.84 -18.24 2.34
C ASP A 148 -10.88 -18.65 1.28
N GLN A 149 -12.12 -18.84 1.71
CA GLN A 149 -13.24 -19.23 0.87
C GLN A 149 -14.39 -18.24 1.00
N ARG A 150 -15.38 -18.35 0.09
CA ARG A 150 -16.59 -17.54 0.15
C ARG A 150 -17.39 -17.89 1.40
N VAL A 151 -17.77 -16.88 2.17
CA VAL A 151 -18.54 -17.03 3.42
C VAL A 151 -19.95 -16.50 3.20
N ASP A 152 -20.98 -17.28 3.58
CA ASP A 152 -22.35 -16.76 3.66
C ASP A 152 -22.57 -16.13 5.03
N PHE A 153 -22.58 -14.80 5.06
CA PHE A 153 -22.73 -14.00 6.27
C PHE A 153 -24.11 -13.35 6.42
N ARG A 154 -25.13 -13.77 5.64
CA ARG A 154 -26.47 -13.14 5.68
C ARG A 154 -27.13 -13.19 7.06
N ALA A 155 -26.96 -14.29 7.80
CA ALA A 155 -27.46 -14.42 9.17
C ALA A 155 -26.72 -13.46 10.13
N LEU A 156 -25.38 -13.43 10.05
CA LEU A 156 -24.54 -12.54 10.82
C LEU A 156 -24.89 -11.06 10.57
N VAL A 157 -25.08 -10.65 9.33
CA VAL A 157 -25.44 -9.25 9.01
C VAL A 157 -26.74 -8.83 9.68
N ARG A 158 -27.76 -9.71 9.71
CA ARG A 158 -29.03 -9.43 10.39
C ARG A 158 -28.86 -9.30 11.90
N ASP A 159 -28.08 -10.19 12.50
CA ASP A 159 -27.76 -10.16 13.93
C ASP A 159 -27.00 -8.88 14.32
N LEU A 160 -25.93 -8.55 13.58
CA LEU A 160 -25.15 -7.33 13.81
C LEU A 160 -25.97 -6.05 13.58
N ALA A 161 -26.85 -6.04 12.57
CA ALA A 161 -27.74 -4.90 12.31
C ALA A 161 -28.73 -4.70 13.46
N GLY A 162 -29.26 -5.77 14.04
CA GLY A 162 -30.12 -5.71 15.23
C GLY A 162 -29.37 -5.22 16.47
N LEU A 163 -28.12 -5.68 16.65
CA LEU A 163 -27.28 -5.34 17.80
C LEU A 163 -26.84 -3.88 17.79
N PHE A 164 -26.31 -3.40 16.66
CA PHE A 164 -25.73 -2.05 16.55
C PHE A 164 -26.70 -1.00 16.02
N ARG A 165 -27.89 -1.41 15.54
CA ARG A 165 -28.94 -0.52 14.99
C ARG A 165 -28.42 0.44 13.93
N THR A 166 -27.50 -0.04 13.09
CA THR A 166 -26.82 0.73 12.05
C THR A 166 -26.66 -0.11 10.80
N ARG A 167 -26.30 0.52 9.67
CA ARG A 167 -25.97 -0.22 8.45
C ARG A 167 -24.65 -0.96 8.63
N ILE A 168 -24.69 -2.29 8.54
CA ILE A 168 -23.50 -3.13 8.57
C ILE A 168 -22.95 -3.32 7.15
N GLU A 169 -21.66 -3.05 6.96
CA GLU A 169 -20.92 -3.36 5.74
C GLU A 169 -19.82 -4.37 6.08
N LEU A 170 -19.87 -5.56 5.50
CA LEU A 170 -18.79 -6.54 5.64
C LEU A 170 -17.86 -6.44 4.44
N ARG A 171 -16.58 -6.17 4.68
CA ARG A 171 -15.57 -6.02 3.63
C ARG A 171 -14.49 -7.09 3.77
N GLN A 172 -14.44 -8.00 2.80
CA GLN A 172 -13.34 -8.95 2.69
C GLN A 172 -12.08 -8.23 2.20
N ILE A 173 -10.96 -8.46 2.87
CA ILE A 173 -9.65 -7.92 2.50
C ILE A 173 -8.64 -9.05 2.34
N GLY A 174 -7.61 -8.83 1.53
CA GLY A 174 -6.50 -9.77 1.41
C GLY A 174 -5.52 -9.68 2.59
N ALA A 175 -4.67 -10.69 2.77
CA ALA A 175 -3.68 -10.71 3.85
C ALA A 175 -2.72 -9.48 3.83
N ARG A 176 -2.39 -8.97 2.64
CA ARG A 176 -1.55 -7.77 2.52
C ARG A 176 -2.29 -6.50 2.93
N ASP A 177 -3.57 -6.39 2.57
CA ASP A 177 -4.41 -5.25 2.97
C ASP A 177 -4.71 -5.29 4.47
N GLU A 178 -4.87 -6.48 5.06
CA GLU A 178 -4.94 -6.66 6.51
C GLU A 178 -3.69 -6.10 7.19
N ALA A 179 -2.50 -6.48 6.73
CA ALA A 179 -1.25 -5.95 7.29
C ALA A 179 -1.07 -4.44 7.06
N LYS A 180 -1.48 -3.91 5.90
CA LYS A 180 -1.48 -2.47 5.63
C LYS A 180 -2.40 -1.70 6.57
N ARG A 181 -3.55 -2.29 6.89
CA ARG A 181 -4.59 -1.69 7.72
C ARG A 181 -4.23 -1.70 9.20
N LEU A 182 -3.73 -2.83 9.68
CA LEU A 182 -3.30 -3.00 11.08
C LEU A 182 -1.96 -2.32 11.36
N ASP A 183 -1.17 -2.07 10.31
CA ASP A 183 0.19 -1.58 10.40
C ASP A 183 1.07 -2.52 11.25
N GLY A 184 2.33 -2.15 11.48
CA GLY A 184 3.25 -2.88 12.32
C GLY A 184 4.69 -2.65 11.93
N ILE A 185 5.56 -3.57 12.34
CA ILE A 185 6.99 -3.49 12.11
C ILE A 185 7.39 -4.58 11.11
N GLY A 186 8.07 -4.19 10.04
CA GLY A 186 8.66 -5.10 9.08
C GLY A 186 9.92 -5.76 9.63
N ARG A 187 10.37 -6.83 8.97
CA ARG A 187 11.60 -7.54 9.36
C ARG A 187 12.87 -6.67 9.37
N CYS A 188 12.85 -5.53 8.70
CA CYS A 188 13.92 -4.54 8.71
C CYS A 188 13.93 -3.65 9.96
N GLY A 189 13.02 -3.88 10.92
CA GLY A 189 12.90 -3.09 12.15
C GLY A 189 12.20 -1.74 11.97
N ARG A 190 11.67 -1.44 10.78
CA ARG A 190 10.95 -0.20 10.48
C ARG A 190 9.44 -0.44 10.36
N GLN A 191 8.64 0.62 10.47
CA GLN A 191 7.20 0.58 10.16
C GLN A 191 6.97 -0.04 8.77
N LEU A 192 5.86 -0.79 8.61
CA LEU A 192 5.53 -1.39 7.33
C LEU A 192 5.47 -0.32 6.22
N CYS A 193 6.29 -0.51 5.18
CA CYS A 193 6.31 0.38 4.02
C CYS A 193 4.94 0.46 3.34
N ILE A 194 4.18 -0.65 3.30
CA ILE A 194 2.82 -0.70 2.74
C ILE A 194 1.79 0.15 3.51
N ALA A 195 2.03 0.39 4.79
CA ALA A 195 1.18 1.22 5.65
C ALA A 195 1.62 2.69 5.66
N SER A 196 2.85 3.00 5.21
CA SER A 196 3.45 4.33 5.27
C SER A 196 3.57 4.98 3.89
N TRP A 197 4.68 4.73 3.19
CA TRP A 197 5.10 5.46 1.99
C TRP A 197 5.00 4.65 0.69
N LEU A 198 4.82 3.31 0.77
CA LEU A 198 4.68 2.41 -0.38
C LEU A 198 3.27 1.80 -0.44
N PRO A 199 2.20 2.60 -0.57
CA PRO A 199 0.83 2.15 -0.37
C PRO A 199 0.31 1.17 -1.44
N GLU A 200 0.93 1.15 -2.63
CA GLU A 200 0.54 0.31 -3.76
C GLU A 200 1.69 -0.63 -4.13
N GLY A 201 1.52 -1.90 -3.79
CA GLY A 201 2.47 -2.94 -4.19
C GLY A 201 2.01 -3.57 -5.50
N ARG A 202 2.82 -3.43 -6.56
CA ARG A 202 2.68 -4.33 -7.72
C ARG A 202 2.82 -5.79 -7.26
N PRO A 203 2.21 -6.75 -7.97
CA PRO A 203 2.40 -8.16 -7.68
C PRO A 203 3.89 -8.49 -7.64
N VAL A 204 4.29 -9.24 -6.61
CA VAL A 204 5.67 -9.68 -6.41
C VAL A 204 5.76 -11.14 -6.83
N SER A 205 6.75 -11.47 -7.66
CA SER A 205 7.02 -12.83 -8.13
C SER A 205 8.31 -13.38 -7.53
N LEU A 206 8.46 -14.71 -7.54
CA LEU A 206 9.70 -15.38 -7.12
C LEU A 206 10.90 -15.01 -8.01
N SER A 207 10.67 -14.58 -9.25
CA SER A 207 11.74 -14.13 -10.15
C SER A 207 12.45 -12.88 -9.63
N LEU A 208 11.76 -12.00 -8.90
CA LEU A 208 12.37 -10.81 -8.30
C LEU A 208 13.36 -11.20 -7.19
N ALA A 209 12.99 -12.17 -6.35
CA ALA A 209 13.90 -12.68 -5.31
C ALA A 209 15.17 -13.30 -5.93
N LYS A 210 15.02 -14.10 -7.01
CA LYS A 210 16.16 -14.65 -7.76
C LYS A 210 17.03 -13.56 -8.37
N ALA A 211 16.42 -12.54 -8.97
CA ALA A 211 17.14 -11.42 -9.57
C ALA A 211 18.00 -10.65 -8.56
N GLN A 212 17.59 -10.65 -7.29
CA GLN A 212 18.31 -10.02 -6.17
C GLN A 212 19.28 -10.97 -5.45
N GLY A 213 19.47 -12.20 -5.94
CA GLY A 213 20.40 -13.17 -5.33
C GLY A 213 19.93 -13.70 -3.97
N LEU A 214 18.64 -13.60 -3.66
CA LEU A 214 18.09 -14.10 -2.40
C LEU A 214 17.75 -15.59 -2.51
N SER A 215 17.92 -16.31 -1.39
CA SER A 215 17.47 -17.70 -1.30
C SER A 215 15.95 -17.78 -1.42
N LEU A 216 15.43 -18.89 -1.94
CA LEU A 216 13.98 -19.10 -2.09
C LEU A 216 13.32 -19.62 -0.80
N ASN A 217 13.98 -19.49 0.35
CA ASN A 217 13.40 -19.87 1.64
C ASN A 217 12.24 -18.91 1.99
N PRO A 218 10.99 -19.40 2.16
CA PRO A 218 9.83 -18.56 2.46
C PRO A 218 10.02 -17.64 3.68
N VAL A 219 10.77 -18.07 4.69
CA VAL A 219 11.05 -17.27 5.90
C VAL A 219 11.87 -16.03 5.57
N GLN A 220 12.74 -16.11 4.55
CA GLN A 220 13.61 -15.00 4.15
C GLN A 220 12.99 -14.06 3.14
N ILE A 221 11.96 -14.48 2.39
CA ILE A 221 11.38 -13.68 1.30
C ILE A 221 9.91 -13.29 1.52
N SER A 222 9.30 -13.78 2.60
CA SER A 222 7.94 -13.40 3.01
C SER A 222 7.93 -12.26 4.01
N GLY A 223 6.96 -11.36 3.86
CA GLY A 223 6.62 -10.36 4.86
C GLY A 223 5.72 -10.91 5.96
N PRO A 224 5.40 -10.09 6.98
CA PRO A 224 4.53 -10.50 8.09
C PRO A 224 3.10 -10.83 7.66
N CYS A 225 2.68 -10.38 6.48
CA CYS A 225 1.40 -10.75 5.87
C CYS A 225 1.40 -12.16 5.24
N GLY A 226 2.50 -12.93 5.33
CA GLY A 226 2.63 -14.26 4.73
C GLY A 226 2.75 -14.24 3.19
N ARG A 227 2.90 -13.07 2.57
CA ARG A 227 3.15 -12.90 1.13
C ARG A 227 4.56 -12.41 0.88
N LEU A 228 5.04 -12.53 -0.36
CA LEU A 228 6.37 -12.03 -0.74
C LEU A 228 6.55 -10.53 -0.39
N LEU A 229 7.76 -10.20 0.05
CA LEU A 229 8.18 -8.86 0.46
C LEU A 229 7.96 -7.86 -0.68
N CYS A 230 7.20 -6.78 -0.41
CA CYS A 230 7.00 -5.68 -1.35
C CYS A 230 8.29 -4.93 -1.70
N CYS A 231 9.28 -4.93 -0.79
CA CYS A 231 10.60 -4.34 -1.03
C CYS A 231 11.31 -4.99 -2.23
N LEU A 232 11.05 -6.28 -2.52
CA LEU A 232 11.62 -6.95 -3.69
C LEU A 232 11.23 -6.27 -4.99
N HIS A 233 10.00 -5.77 -5.09
CA HIS A 233 9.59 -5.02 -6.27
C HIS A 233 10.15 -3.60 -6.25
N TYR A 234 10.04 -2.92 -5.09
CA TYR A 234 10.52 -1.55 -4.93
C TYR A 234 12.01 -1.39 -5.31
N GLU A 235 12.85 -2.31 -4.87
CA GLU A 235 14.30 -2.26 -5.11
C GLU A 235 14.68 -2.76 -6.51
N HIS A 236 13.78 -3.41 -7.25
CA HIS A 236 14.14 -4.13 -8.46
C HIS A 236 14.77 -3.22 -9.53
N ASP A 237 14.21 -2.03 -9.75
CA ASP A 237 14.71 -1.09 -10.75
C ASP A 237 16.15 -0.65 -10.43
N PHE A 238 16.46 -0.46 -9.14
CA PHE A 238 17.82 -0.19 -8.69
C PHE A 238 18.77 -1.34 -9.05
N TYR A 239 18.40 -2.60 -8.74
CA TYR A 239 19.21 -3.77 -9.11
C TYR A 239 19.46 -3.86 -10.62
N VAL A 240 18.43 -3.62 -11.43
CA VAL A 240 18.53 -3.66 -12.91
C VAL A 240 19.46 -2.56 -13.41
N GLN A 241 19.32 -1.34 -12.91
CA GLN A 241 20.16 -0.21 -13.31
C GLN A 241 21.62 -0.40 -12.90
N GLN A 242 21.86 -0.85 -11.66
CA GLN A 242 23.22 -1.08 -11.18
C GLN A 242 23.89 -2.19 -11.98
N ARG A 243 23.23 -3.34 -12.19
CA ARG A 243 23.81 -4.47 -12.94
C ARG A 243 24.23 -4.11 -14.37
N LYS A 244 23.61 -3.12 -15.02
CA LYS A 244 24.03 -2.63 -16.34
C LYS A 244 25.42 -1.97 -16.34
N ARG A 245 25.87 -1.44 -15.20
CA ARG A 245 27.18 -0.81 -15.03
C ARG A 245 28.31 -1.82 -14.84
N PHE A 246 28.00 -3.08 -14.50
CA PHE A 246 29.01 -4.10 -14.21
C PHE A 246 29.21 -5.09 -15.37
N PRO A 247 30.42 -5.67 -15.51
CA PRO A 247 30.62 -6.83 -16.39
C PRO A 247 29.81 -8.03 -15.87
N LYS A 248 29.36 -8.91 -16.77
CA LYS A 248 28.59 -10.11 -16.38
C LYS A 248 29.44 -11.06 -15.53
N GLU A 249 28.84 -11.66 -14.50
CA GLU A 249 29.47 -12.74 -13.74
C GLU A 249 29.87 -13.89 -14.68
N GLY A 250 31.08 -14.41 -14.48
CA GLY A 250 31.70 -15.44 -15.31
C GLY A 250 32.42 -14.93 -16.56
N LYS A 251 32.29 -13.65 -16.94
CA LYS A 251 33.01 -13.05 -18.08
C LYS A 251 34.49 -12.85 -17.74
N THR A 252 35.38 -13.11 -18.69
CA THR A 252 36.80 -12.73 -18.60
C THR A 252 36.97 -11.28 -19.08
N VAL A 253 37.70 -10.49 -18.31
CA VAL A 253 37.97 -9.07 -18.55
C VAL A 253 39.48 -8.83 -18.55
N LYS A 254 39.94 -7.95 -19.45
CA LYS A 254 41.34 -7.51 -19.49
C LYS A 254 41.56 -6.45 -18.42
N THR A 255 42.51 -6.68 -17.54
CA THR A 255 42.90 -5.74 -16.49
C THR A 255 44.37 -5.39 -16.58
N SER A 256 44.85 -4.50 -15.71
CA SER A 256 46.27 -4.16 -15.59
C SER A 256 47.17 -5.34 -15.19
N VAL A 257 46.61 -6.43 -14.65
CA VAL A 257 47.36 -7.61 -14.19
C VAL A 257 47.28 -8.76 -15.21
N GLY A 258 46.41 -8.64 -16.22
CA GLY A 258 46.16 -9.67 -17.22
C GLY A 258 44.67 -9.97 -17.38
N ASP A 259 44.37 -11.13 -17.98
CA ASP A 259 43.01 -11.64 -18.12
C ASP A 259 42.52 -12.18 -16.78
N GLU A 260 41.41 -11.64 -16.29
CA GLU A 260 40.79 -12.07 -15.04
C GLU A 260 39.31 -12.40 -15.24
N ARG A 261 38.82 -13.44 -14.56
CA ARG A 261 37.42 -13.84 -14.60
C ARG A 261 36.62 -13.17 -13.48
N VAL A 262 35.47 -12.60 -13.83
CA VAL A 262 34.51 -12.05 -12.86
C VAL A 262 33.87 -13.19 -12.07
N VAL A 263 34.10 -13.23 -10.76
CA VAL A 263 33.55 -14.26 -9.85
C VAL A 263 32.22 -13.80 -9.24
N SER A 264 32.18 -12.58 -8.73
CA SER A 264 30.99 -12.04 -8.06
C SER A 264 30.99 -10.50 -8.09
N ILE A 265 29.78 -9.93 -8.05
CA ILE A 265 29.56 -8.48 -8.09
C ILE A 265 28.87 -8.03 -6.80
N ASP A 266 29.44 -7.03 -6.13
CA ASP A 266 28.77 -6.29 -5.05
C ASP A 266 28.29 -4.94 -5.59
N ILE A 267 27.01 -4.88 -5.98
CA ILE A 267 26.38 -3.68 -6.54
C ILE A 267 26.24 -2.54 -5.52
N PHE A 268 26.27 -2.83 -4.21
CA PHE A 268 26.06 -1.83 -3.16
C PHE A 268 27.36 -1.13 -2.77
N ARG A 269 28.47 -1.88 -2.79
CA ARG A 269 29.80 -1.32 -2.53
C ARG A 269 30.55 -0.92 -3.79
N GLU A 270 29.93 -1.08 -4.96
CA GLU A 270 30.52 -0.86 -6.27
C GLU A 270 31.85 -1.63 -6.45
N ARG A 271 31.84 -2.92 -6.12
CA ARG A 271 33.04 -3.78 -6.18
C ARG A 271 32.83 -5.01 -7.05
N VAL A 272 33.91 -5.43 -7.69
CA VAL A 272 33.97 -6.67 -8.48
C VAL A 272 35.05 -7.57 -7.92
N THR A 273 34.71 -8.83 -7.72
CA THR A 273 35.67 -9.87 -7.35
C THR A 273 36.16 -10.55 -8.61
N LEU A 274 37.47 -10.46 -8.85
CA LEU A 274 38.14 -11.00 -10.02
C LEU A 274 39.05 -12.15 -9.60
N ARG A 275 39.15 -13.17 -10.46
CA ARG A 275 40.05 -14.30 -10.29
C ARG A 275 40.98 -14.39 -11.49
N ALA A 276 42.29 -14.34 -11.24
CA ALA A 276 43.31 -14.56 -12.25
C ALA A 276 43.50 -16.06 -12.54
N ASP A 277 44.21 -16.37 -13.62
CA ASP A 277 44.44 -17.76 -14.08
C ASP A 277 45.25 -18.60 -13.07
N ASP A 278 46.07 -17.97 -12.24
CA ASP A 278 46.81 -18.60 -11.14
C ASP A 278 45.93 -18.95 -9.92
N GLY A 279 44.63 -18.63 -9.98
CA GLY A 279 43.67 -18.84 -8.90
C GLY A 279 43.62 -17.72 -7.86
N ALA A 280 44.51 -16.73 -7.93
CA ALA A 280 44.49 -15.59 -7.02
C ALA A 280 43.18 -14.78 -7.22
N THR A 281 42.54 -14.43 -6.11
CA THR A 281 41.29 -13.67 -6.12
C THR A 281 41.52 -12.31 -5.48
N ARG A 282 41.08 -11.24 -6.15
CA ARG A 282 41.17 -9.86 -5.64
C ARG A 282 39.86 -9.11 -5.82
N VAL A 283 39.64 -8.12 -4.97
CA VAL A 283 38.46 -7.25 -5.01
C VAL A 283 38.89 -5.87 -5.47
N VAL A 284 38.27 -5.37 -6.53
CA VAL A 284 38.56 -4.06 -7.14
C VAL A 284 37.31 -3.19 -7.15
N ALA A 285 37.49 -1.88 -7.02
CA ALA A 285 36.40 -0.93 -7.21
C ALA A 285 36.00 -0.86 -8.70
N LEU A 286 34.72 -0.67 -8.99
CA LEU A 286 34.21 -0.61 -10.36
C LEU A 286 34.91 0.50 -11.18
N GLU A 287 35.19 1.65 -10.57
CA GLU A 287 35.87 2.78 -11.22
C GLU A 287 37.31 2.46 -11.63
N GLN A 288 37.97 1.54 -10.93
CA GLN A 288 39.33 1.10 -11.22
C GLN A 288 39.36 0.03 -12.33
N LEU A 289 38.20 -0.55 -12.64
CA LEU A 289 38.01 -1.50 -13.73
C LEU A 289 37.99 -0.73 -15.05
N ARG A 290 39.17 -0.42 -15.58
CA ARG A 290 39.33 0.08 -16.95
C ARG A 290 38.98 -1.05 -17.91
N LEU A 291 37.72 -1.10 -18.32
CA LEU A 291 37.21 -1.99 -19.38
C LEU A 291 37.51 -1.43 -20.78
#